data_AF-A6J498-F1
#
_entry.id   AF-A6J498-F1
#
_cell.length_a   1.000
_cell.length_b   1.000
_cell.length_c   1.000
_cell.angle_alpha   90.00
_cell.angle_beta   90.00
_cell.angle_gamma   90.00
#
_symmetry.space_group_name_H-M   'P 1'
#
loop_
_entity.id
_entity.type
_entity.pdbx_description
1 polymer ?
#
loop_
_entity_poly.entity_id
_entity_poly.type
_entity_poly.pdbx_seq_one_letter_code
_entity_poly.pdbx_strand_id
1 'polypeptide(L)' 'MTGLDIEKDQIIEMACLITDSDLNILAEGPNLIIKQPDELLDSMSDWCKEHHGKITFYSSGSRN' A
#
# COMPACT_ATOMS: atom_id res chain seq x y z
N MET A 1 -1.59 3.76 -1.67
CA MET A 1 -2.86 3.88 -2.43
C MET A 1 -2.55 3.68 -3.91
N THR A 2 -3.52 3.39 -4.77
CA THR A 2 -3.29 3.19 -6.22
C THR A 2 -3.03 4.50 -6.99
N GLY A 3 -3.40 5.64 -6.40
CA GLY A 3 -3.25 6.97 -6.97
C GLY A 3 -3.82 8.06 -6.03
N LEU A 4 -4.24 9.18 -6.61
CA LEU A 4 -4.69 10.39 -5.89
C LEU A 4 -6.14 10.82 -6.23
N ASP A 5 -6.85 10.07 -7.09
CA ASP A 5 -8.26 10.30 -7.43
C ASP A 5 -9.16 9.55 -6.44
N ILE A 6 -9.81 10.25 -5.53
CA ILE A 6 -10.63 9.63 -4.46
C ILE A 6 -11.80 8.78 -4.98
N GLU A 7 -12.29 9.06 -6.19
CA GLU A 7 -13.43 8.34 -6.77
C GLU A 7 -13.00 7.02 -7.44
N LYS A 8 -11.72 6.86 -7.75
CA LYS A 8 -11.19 5.70 -8.48
C LYS A 8 -10.17 4.90 -7.69
N ASP A 9 -9.31 5.59 -6.94
CA ASP A 9 -8.16 5.01 -6.29
C ASP A 9 -8.49 4.38 -4.95
N GLN A 10 -7.78 3.31 -4.63
CA GLN A 10 -8.02 2.48 -3.46
C GLN A 10 -6.78 2.35 -2.59
N ILE A 11 -6.99 1.95 -1.33
CA ILE A 11 -5.92 1.64 -0.39
C ILE A 11 -5.35 0.25 -0.72
N ILE A 12 -4.02 0.15 -0.77
CA ILE A 12 -3.27 -1.09 -1.05
C ILE A 12 -2.34 -1.50 0.10
N GLU A 13 -2.06 -0.59 1.04
CA GLU A 13 -1.26 -0.83 2.24
C GLU A 13 -1.71 0.10 3.35
N MET A 14 -1.67 -0.39 4.59
CA MET A 14 -1.87 0.42 5.79
C MET A 14 -1.00 -0.11 6.92
N ALA A 15 -0.28 0.80 7.58
CA ALA A 15 0.46 0.53 8.80
C ALA A 15 0.08 1.56 9.88
N CYS A 16 0.17 1.16 11.14
CA CYS A 16 -0.14 2.02 12.28
C CYS A 16 0.94 1.88 13.36
N LEU A 17 1.30 2.98 14.00
CA LEU A 17 2.23 3.04 15.13
C LEU A 17 1.64 3.97 16.19
N ILE A 18 1.81 3.61 17.47
CA ILE A 18 1.39 4.43 18.60
C ILE A 18 2.64 4.99 19.28
N THR A 19 2.68 6.30 19.50
CA THR A 19 3.79 6.97 20.19
C THR A 19 3.28 7.78 21.39
N ASP A 20 4.19 8.08 22.31
CA ASP A 20 3.97 9.12 23.31
C ASP A 20 4.25 10.53 22.74
N SER A 21 4.19 11.55 23.61
CA SER A 21 4.45 12.95 23.24
C SER A 21 5.92 13.22 22.88
N ASP A 22 6.83 12.37 23.33
CA ASP A 22 8.27 12.47 23.07
C ASP A 22 8.69 11.64 21.86
N LEU A 23 7.72 11.13 21.10
CA LEU A 23 7.89 10.30 19.89
C LEU A 23 8.51 8.93 20.16
N ASN A 24 8.47 8.44 21.40
CA ASN A 24 8.87 7.06 21.69
C ASN A 24 7.77 6.11 21.23
N ILE A 25 8.15 5.02 20.54
CA ILE A 25 7.20 4.00 20.08
C ILE A 25 6.69 3.22 21.29
N LEU A 26 5.38 3.27 21.52
CA LEU A 26 4.69 2.54 22.58
C LEU A 26 4.17 1.18 22.08
N ALA A 27 3.71 1.14 20.83
CA ALA A 27 3.21 -0.08 20.21
C ALA A 27 3.27 -0.02 18.69
N GLU A 28 3.54 -1.16 18.07
CA GLU A 28 3.39 -1.37 16.64
C GLU A 28 2.00 -1.96 16.36
N GLY A 29 1.23 -1.26 15.51
CA GLY A 29 -0.05 -1.75 15.02
C GLY A 29 0.12 -2.70 13.83
N PRO A 30 -0.99 -3.18 13.25
CA PRO A 30 -0.93 -4.06 12.09
C PRO A 30 -0.22 -3.39 10.91
N ASN A 31 0.60 -4.15 10.19
CA ASN A 31 1.08 -3.81 8.86
C ASN A 31 0.38 -4.71 7.84
N LEU A 32 -0.52 -4.13 7.05
CA LEU A 32 -1.45 -4.87 6.20
C LEU A 32 -1.29 -4.49 4.74
N ILE A 33 -1.18 -5.52 3.90
CA ILE A 33 -1.31 -5.40 2.44
C ILE A 33 -2.75 -5.73 2.07
N ILE A 34 -3.41 -4.79 1.40
CA ILE A 34 -4.82 -4.92 1.00
C ILE A 34 -4.87 -5.32 -0.47
N LYS A 35 -5.42 -6.51 -0.74
CA LYS A 35 -5.59 -7.00 -2.11
C LYS A 35 -6.59 -6.14 -2.87
N GLN A 36 -6.23 -5.73 -4.07
CA GLN A 36 -7.09 -5.04 -5.03
C GLN A 36 -7.14 -5.82 -6.35
N PRO A 37 -8.14 -5.57 -7.21
CA PRO A 37 -8.21 -6.21 -8.53
C PRO A 37 -6.99 -5.90 -9.39
N ASP A 38 -6.51 -6.88 -10.16
CA ASP A 38 -5.33 -6.71 -11.04
C ASP A 38 -5.56 -5.61 -12.07
N GLU A 39 -6.78 -5.48 -12.59
CA GLU A 39 -7.20 -4.42 -13.51
C GLU A 39 -6.97 -3.01 -12.93
N LEU A 40 -7.25 -2.83 -11.64
CA LEU A 40 -7.03 -1.56 -10.94
C LEU A 40 -5.53 -1.29 -10.78
N LEU A 41 -4.76 -2.32 -10.40
CA LEU A 41 -3.31 -2.21 -10.27
C LEU A 41 -2.62 -1.91 -11.62
N ASP A 42 -3.13 -2.50 -12.70
CA ASP A 42 -2.66 -2.28 -14.07
C ASP A 42 -3.12 -0.93 -14.63
N SER A 43 -4.16 -0.32 -14.08
CA SER A 43 -4.62 1.02 -14.45
C SER A 43 -3.85 2.16 -13.77
N MET A 44 -2.98 1.85 -12.79
CA MET A 44 -2.18 2.84 -12.08
C MET A 44 -1.27 3.64 -13.02
N SER A 45 -0.93 4.87 -12.60
CA SER A 45 0.09 5.68 -13.29
C SER A 45 1.45 4.98 -13.32
N ASP A 46 2.30 5.34 -14.28
CA ASP A 46 3.64 4.76 -14.40
C ASP A 46 4.49 4.97 -13.13
N TRP A 47 4.33 6.12 -12.49
CA TRP A 47 5.00 6.41 -11.21
C TRP A 47 4.56 5.43 -10.12
N CYS A 48 3.24 5.22 -9.96
CA CYS A 48 2.69 4.28 -8.99
C CYS A 48 3.15 2.84 -9.27
N LYS A 49 3.14 2.41 -10.54
CA LYS A 49 3.61 1.08 -10.95
C LYS A 49 5.09 0.87 -10.65
N GLU A 50 5.94 1.86 -10.93
CA GLU A 50 7.38 1.75 -10.65
C GLU A 50 7.65 1.63 -9.15
N HIS A 51 7.01 2.47 -8.34
CA HIS A 51 7.29 2.54 -6.90
C HIS A 51 6.67 1.36 -6.15
N HIS A 52 5.41 1.02 -6.40
CA HIS A 52 4.78 -0.16 -5.79
C HIS A 52 5.33 -1.48 -6.36
N GLY A 53 5.80 -1.48 -7.61
CA GLY A 53 6.51 -2.59 -8.26
C GLY A 53 7.80 -2.99 -7.56
N LYS A 54 8.60 -1.99 -7.16
CA LYS A 54 9.87 -2.21 -6.45
C LYS A 54 9.68 -2.70 -5.02
N ILE A 55 8.57 -2.32 -4.39
CA ILE A 55 8.29 -2.60 -2.98
C ILE A 55 7.34 -3.79 -2.90
N THR A 56 7.74 -4.95 -3.43
CA THR A 56 7.21 -6.29 -3.12
C THR A 56 5.70 -6.57 -3.34
N PHE A 57 4.83 -5.58 -3.60
CA PHE A 57 3.37 -5.77 -3.79
C PHE A 57 3.04 -6.72 -4.94
N TYR A 58 3.89 -6.77 -5.96
CA TYR A 58 3.76 -7.69 -7.09
C TYR A 58 4.43 -9.05 -6.88
N SER A 59 5.15 -9.26 -5.78
CA SER A 59 5.94 -10.48 -5.52
C SER A 59 5.34 -11.40 -4.47
N SER A 60 4.45 -10.91 -3.59
CA SER A 60 3.76 -11.71 -2.58
C SER A 60 2.45 -12.36 -3.07
N GLY A 61 2.05 -12.10 -4.31
CA GLY A 61 0.93 -12.75 -4.99
C GLY A 61 1.40 -13.34 -6.30
N SER A 62 1.71 -14.64 -6.28
CA SER A 62 1.92 -15.49 -7.46
C SER A 62 1.09 -15.02 -8.66
N ARG A 63 1.75 -14.45 -9.68
CA ARG A 63 1.25 -14.53 -11.06
C ARG A 63 1.34 -16.00 -11.46
N ASN A 64 0.26 -16.75 -11.17
CA ASN A 64 -0.13 -17.89 -11.99
C ASN A 64 -1.12 -17.38 -13.03
#